data_AF-A0A132H5Y7-F1
#
_entry.id   AF-A0A132H5Y7-F1
#
_cell.length_a   1.000
_cell.length_b   1.000
_cell.length_c   1.000
_cell.angle_alpha   90.00
_cell.angle_beta   90.00
_cell.angle_gamma   90.00
#
_symmetry.space_group_name_H-M   'P 1'
#
loop_
_entity.id
_entity.type
_entity.pdbx_description
1 polymer ?
#
loop_
_entity_poly.entity_id
_entity_poly.type
_entity_poly.pdbx_seq_one_letter_code
_entity_poly.pdbx_strand_id
1 'polypeptide(L)'
;MTTFATLTNKNSNTMATITLSYNGRNKTAQAVIKLIESLGVFKVLKDDEPNKTTVKAIEEVKAGKTYKAKSLNDMMNYLRS
;
A
#
# COMPACT_ATOMS: atom_id res chain seq x y z
N MET A 1 -22.80 30.20 -40.80
CA MET A 1 -23.08 28.77 -41.01
C MET A 1 -22.87 28.05 -39.68
N THR A 2 -23.98 27.63 -39.07
CA THR A 2 -24.02 26.67 -37.97
C THR A 2 -23.74 25.28 -38.52
N THR A 3 -22.72 24.60 -38.00
CA THR A 3 -22.53 23.17 -38.26
C THR A 3 -22.44 22.42 -36.93
N PHE A 4 -23.33 21.44 -36.84
CA PHE A 4 -23.61 20.57 -35.71
C PHE A 4 -22.56 19.46 -35.58
N ALA A 5 -22.32 19.08 -34.32
CA ALA A 5 -21.90 17.79 -33.79
C ALA A 5 -20.91 16.90 -34.58
N THR A 6 -19.81 16.55 -33.89
CA THR A 6 -19.31 15.18 -33.90
C THR A 6 -19.14 14.70 -32.46
N LEU A 7 -20.20 14.07 -31.93
CA LEU A 7 -20.09 13.08 -30.86
C LEU A 7 -19.19 11.97 -31.37
N THR A 8 -17.97 11.89 -30.85
CA THR A 8 -17.16 10.68 -31.00
C THR A 8 -17.08 10.02 -29.63
N ASN A 9 -18.12 9.25 -29.30
CA ASN A 9 -17.97 8.19 -28.30
C ASN A 9 -17.07 7.12 -28.94
N LYS A 10 -15.76 7.24 -28.71
CA LYS A 10 -14.77 6.24 -29.06
C LYS A 10 -14.29 5.67 -27.74
N ASN A 11 -14.73 4.45 -27.41
CA ASN A 11 -14.25 3.62 -26.30
C ASN A 11 -12.82 3.97 -25.87
N SER A 12 -12.70 4.89 -24.91
CA SER A 12 -11.41 5.37 -24.44
C SER A 12 -11.02 4.52 -23.23
N ASN A 13 -10.48 3.33 -23.48
CA ASN A 13 -9.69 2.58 -22.49
C ASN A 13 -8.32 3.27 -22.30
N THR A 14 -8.33 4.60 -22.17
CA THR A 14 -7.15 5.39 -21.82
C THR A 14 -7.03 5.38 -20.31
N MET A 15 -6.22 4.45 -19.80
CA MET A 15 -5.81 4.43 -18.41
C MET A 15 -4.99 5.70 -18.13
N ALA A 16 -5.52 6.58 -17.28
CA ALA A 16 -4.79 7.74 -16.77
C ALA A 16 -4.17 7.38 -15.42
N THR A 17 -2.87 7.60 -15.26
CA THR A 17 -2.16 7.41 -13.99
C THR A 17 -2.15 8.72 -13.21
N ILE A 18 -2.60 8.71 -11.96
CA ILE A 18 -2.58 9.86 -11.07
C ILE A 18 -1.72 9.50 -9.85
N THR A 19 -0.68 10.29 -9.59
CA THR A 19 0.17 10.15 -8.39
C THR A 19 -0.32 11.09 -7.30
N LEU A 20 -0.72 10.54 -6.15
CA LEU A 20 -1.21 11.30 -5.01
C LEU A 20 -0.19 11.23 -3.87
N SER A 21 0.34 12.39 -3.47
CA SER A 21 1.17 12.52 -2.27
C SER A 21 0.34 13.03 -1.11
N TYR A 22 0.35 12.33 0.01
CA TYR A 22 -0.37 12.72 1.22
C TYR A 22 0.47 12.50 2.47
N ASN A 23 0.14 13.23 3.55
CA ASN A 23 0.79 13.01 4.84
C ASN A 23 0.26 11.72 5.48
N GLY A 24 1.11 10.68 5.49
CA GLY A 24 0.80 9.38 6.07
C GLY A 24 0.51 9.39 7.58
N ARG A 25 0.75 10.49 8.32
CA ARG A 25 0.40 10.62 9.74
C ARG A 25 -0.97 11.28 9.96
N ASN A 26 -1.56 11.89 8.93
CA ASN A 26 -2.85 12.55 9.02
C ASN A 26 -3.99 11.53 8.87
N LYS A 27 -4.78 11.35 9.94
CA LYS A 27 -5.89 10.40 9.99
C LYS A 27 -6.96 10.67 8.92
N THR A 28 -7.25 11.93 8.63
CA THR A 28 -8.23 12.32 7.60
C THR A 28 -7.71 11.96 6.21
N ALA A 29 -6.43 12.23 5.92
CA ALA A 29 -5.83 11.87 4.65
C ALA A 29 -5.83 10.34 4.43
N GLN A 30 -5.49 9.56 5.46
CA GLN A 30 -5.59 8.10 5.40
C GLN A 30 -7.03 7.62 5.13
N ALA A 31 -8.03 8.23 5.76
CA ALA A 31 -9.43 7.86 5.57
C ALA A 31 -9.92 8.14 4.14
N VAL A 32 -9.52 9.28 3.56
CA VAL A 32 -9.84 9.64 2.18
C VAL A 32 -9.20 8.66 1.19
N ILE A 33 -7.92 8.31 1.38
CA ILE A 33 -7.25 7.32 0.52
C ILE A 33 -7.94 5.96 0.63
N LYS A 34 -8.26 5.49 1.84
CA LYS A 34 -9.02 4.23 2.04
C LYS A 34 -10.38 4.24 1.36
N LEU A 35 -11.08 5.38 1.38
CA LEU A 35 -12.34 5.53 0.68
C LEU A 35 -12.14 5.40 -0.84
N ILE A 36 -11.13 6.07 -1.39
CA ILE A 36 -10.78 5.98 -2.82
C ILE A 36 -10.43 4.53 -3.21
N GLU A 37 -9.66 3.81 -2.38
CA GLU A 37 -9.37 2.39 -2.58
C GLU A 37 -10.64 1.53 -2.56
N SER A 38 -11.57 1.80 -1.63
CA SER A 38 -12.81 1.02 -1.48
C SER A 38 -13.79 1.16 -2.65
N LEU A 39 -13.71 2.24 -3.43
CA LEU A 39 -14.58 2.44 -4.60
C LEU A 39 -14.24 1.47 -5.73
N GLY A 40 -13.05 0.85 -5.74
CA GLY A 40 -12.66 -0.15 -6.74
C GLY A 40 -12.50 0.40 -8.17
N VAL A 41 -12.58 1.72 -8.35
CA VAL A 41 -12.47 2.40 -9.65
C VAL A 41 -11.01 2.58 -10.08
N PHE A 42 -10.08 2.56 -9.12
CA PHE A 42 -8.66 2.83 -9.36
C PHE A 42 -7.82 1.57 -9.15
N LYS A 43 -6.91 1.29 -10.08
CA LYS A 43 -5.86 0.28 -9.88
C LYS A 43 -4.75 0.92 -9.03
N VAL A 44 -4.66 0.51 -7.77
CA VAL A 44 -3.60 0.99 -6.88
C VAL A 44 -2.29 0.32 -7.25
N LEU A 45 -1.31 1.11 -7.66
CA LEU A 45 0.07 0.67 -7.78
C LEU A 45 0.72 0.85 -6.41
N LYS A 46 0.68 -0.20 -5.58
CA LYS A 46 1.35 -0.20 -4.29
C LYS A 46 2.80 -0.62 -4.52
N ASP A 47 3.72 0.34 -4.44
CA ASP A 47 5.15 0.03 -4.31
C ASP A 47 5.50 -0.48 -2.90
N ASP A 48 4.55 -0.45 -1.97
CA ASP A 48 4.72 -0.84 -0.56
C ASP A 48 4.55 -2.35 -0.30
N GLU A 49 4.76 -3.21 -1.30
CA GLU A 49 4.89 -4.63 -0.99
C GLU A 49 6.16 -4.84 -0.15
N PRO A 50 6.04 -5.45 1.05
CA PRO A 50 7.21 -5.76 1.84
C PRO A 50 8.16 -6.59 0.99
N ASN A 51 9.45 -6.23 1.00
CA ASN A 51 10.45 -7.00 0.29
C ASN A 51 10.41 -8.48 0.76
N LYS A 52 10.94 -9.39 -0.06
CA LYS A 52 10.89 -10.84 0.22
C LYS A 52 11.44 -11.19 1.62
N THR A 53 12.40 -10.42 2.12
CA THR A 53 12.98 -10.58 3.46
C THR A 53 11.97 -10.24 4.55
N THR A 54 11.24 -9.14 4.43
CA THR A 54 10.20 -8.74 5.37
C THR A 54 9.02 -9.72 5.37
N VAL A 55 8.62 -10.22 4.20
CA VAL A 55 7.58 -11.27 4.10
C VAL A 55 8.01 -12.53 4.85
N LYS A 56 9.25 -12.99 4.61
CA LYS A 56 9.82 -14.16 5.30
C LYS A 56 9.87 -13.97 6.82
N ALA A 57 10.24 -12.78 7.31
CA ALA A 57 10.24 -12.48 8.74
C ALA A 57 8.82 -12.56 9.36
N ILE A 58 7.78 -12.10 8.64
CA ILE A 58 6.38 -12.23 9.07
C ILE A 58 5.97 -13.71 9.13
N GLU A 59 6.39 -14.53 8.17
CA GLU A 59 6.13 -15.97 8.15
C GLU A 59 6.85 -16.71 9.28
N GLU A 60 8.10 -16.36 9.58
CA GLU A 60 8.86 -16.92 10.70
C GLU A 60 8.20 -16.62 12.06
N VAL A 61 7.66 -15.40 12.22
CA VAL A 61 6.86 -15.03 13.40
C VAL A 61 5.59 -15.88 13.50
N LYS A 62 4.84 -16.04 12.40
CA LYS A 62 3.63 -16.87 12.37
C LYS A 62 3.92 -18.35 12.64
N ALA A 63 5.06 -18.84 12.16
CA ALA A 63 5.52 -20.21 12.38
C ALA A 63 6.12 -20.45 13.77
N GLY A 64 6.20 -19.42 14.62
CA GLY A 64 6.78 -19.52 15.96
C GLY A 64 8.30 -19.69 15.97
N LYS A 65 8.99 -19.41 14.85
CA LYS A 65 10.45 -19.39 14.73
C LYS A 65 11.00 -18.07 15.28
N THR A 66 10.64 -17.74 16.50
CA THR A 66 11.03 -16.49 17.17
C THR A 66 11.75 -16.77 18.47
N TYR A 67 12.70 -15.91 18.79
CA TYR A 67 13.34 -15.94 20.10
C TYR A 67 12.39 -15.37 21.15
N LYS A 68 11.99 -16.19 22.13
CA LYS A 68 11.21 -15.75 23.28
C LYS A 68 12.15 -15.36 24.41
N ALA A 69 12.48 -14.08 24.50
CA ALA A 69 13.27 -13.56 25.60
C ALA A 69 12.47 -13.57 26.91
N LYS A 70 13.11 -13.97 28.01
CA LYS A 70 12.50 -13.95 29.36
C LYS A 70 12.59 -12.58 30.03
N SER A 71 13.53 -11.75 29.61
CA SER A 71 13.74 -10.39 30.13
C SER A 71 14.37 -9.49 29.06
N LEU A 72 14.35 -8.17 29.29
CA LEU A 72 14.98 -7.22 28.38
C LEU A 72 16.49 -7.45 28.26
N ASN A 73 17.18 -7.78 29.36
CA ASN A 73 18.61 -8.09 29.33
C ASN A 73 18.93 -9.32 28.49
N ASP A 74 18.09 -10.35 28.58
CA ASP A 74 18.20 -11.58 27.80
C ASP A 74 18.01 -11.31 26.29
N MET A 75 17.01 -10.49 25.93
CA MET A 75 16.82 -10.01 24.57
C MET A 75 18.04 -9.22 24.05
N MET A 76 18.56 -8.29 24.84
CA MET A 76 19.69 -7.44 24.44
C MET A 76 20.98 -8.24 24.27
N ASN A 77 21.17 -9.32 25.05
CA ASN A 77 22.30 -10.22 24.88
C ASN A 77 22.19 -11.01 23.57
N TYR A 78 21.01 -11.54 23.24
CA TYR A 78 20.77 -12.25 21.97
C TYR A 78 20.94 -11.35 20.74
N LEU A 79 20.59 -10.07 20.84
CA LEU A 79 20.76 -9.11 19.73
C LEU A 79 22.22 -8.65 19.55
N ARG A 80 23.07 -8.84 20.56
CA ARG A 80 24.49 -8.45 20.54
C ARG A 80 25.43 -9.59 20.14
N SER A 81 24.99 -10.85 20.27
CA SER A 81 25.71 -12.06 19.87
C SER A 81 25.57 -12.33 18.38
#